data_AF-A0A811MAE8-F1
#
_entry.id   AF-A0A811MAE8-F1
#
_cell.length_a   1.000
_cell.length_b   1.000
_cell.length_c   1.000
_cell.angle_alpha   90.00
_cell.angle_beta   90.00
_cell.angle_gamma   90.00
#
_symmetry.space_group_name_H-M   'P 1'
#
loop_
_entity.id
_entity.type
_entity.pdbx_description
1 polymer ?
#
loop_
_entity_poly.entity_id
_entity_poly.type
_entity_poly.pdbx_seq_one_letter_code
_entity_poly.pdbx_strand_id
1 'polypeptide(L)'
;MAAALRALAVLLWVAAAYPVVFRARPLQALAANWGTRALHPLPGDITVRLLRDNGFDKVKLFEPDPNALRALGHSGIQVMLGLPNEVLASVAASVNAAEQWVIQNVSTYVSKYGVDIRYVAVGNEPFLKSYKGKFEAATLPAVQNVQAALVKAGLARQVHVTVPINADVYESGDGRPSSGDFRPDIAGLMVSLVRFLLDSGGVLTINIYPFLSLDADPNFPVDYAYFPSPGAPPSQASVQDGGVLYTNAFDANYDTLIAALEKHGLGTIPVVVGEIGWPTDGDKNANVANAQRFNQGLFDRIVAGKGTPRRPRMPDVYVFALLDEDNKSVDPGNFERHWGVFNYDGSPKYPLRLANGRAIVPAKGVRYLSKQWCVLRPDASATNPAIAGAVGYACEYSDCTSLGAGSSCGNLDARANVSYAFNQFFQAANQQKAACNFNNLSVITTTDPSQGTCRFKIMIDTGRHELTGKSPSAAPRVALASSSSSWSAVLLLALVGLTTLVAW
;
A
#
# COMPACT_ATOMS: atom_id res chain seq x y z
N MET A 1 70.29 4.39 -5.26
CA MET A 1 69.62 3.46 -4.32
C MET A 1 68.86 4.18 -3.20
N ALA A 2 69.45 5.16 -2.51
CA ALA A 2 68.79 5.87 -1.40
C ALA A 2 67.55 6.72 -1.76
N ALA A 3 67.50 7.29 -2.98
CA ALA A 3 66.35 8.09 -3.43
C ALA A 3 65.10 7.24 -3.74
N ALA A 4 65.30 6.03 -4.27
CA ALA A 4 64.20 5.10 -4.57
C ALA A 4 63.54 4.55 -3.30
N LEU A 5 64.32 4.31 -2.24
CA LEU A 5 63.82 3.87 -0.94
C LEU A 5 63.01 4.97 -0.22
N ARG A 6 63.38 6.26 -0.40
CA ARG A 6 62.61 7.38 0.15
C ARG A 6 61.28 7.60 -0.58
N ALA A 7 61.25 7.42 -1.91
CA ALA A 7 60.00 7.50 -2.68
C ALA A 7 59.02 6.38 -2.29
N LEU A 8 59.52 5.16 -2.06
CA LEU A 8 58.70 4.02 -1.62
C LEU A 8 58.12 4.24 -0.21
N ALA A 9 58.91 4.81 0.70
CA ALA A 9 58.47 5.10 2.07
C ALA A 9 57.38 6.19 2.12
N VAL A 10 57.45 7.21 1.25
CA VAL A 10 56.42 8.26 1.15
C VAL A 10 55.13 7.70 0.55
N LEU A 11 55.21 6.85 -0.48
CA LEU A 11 54.02 6.19 -1.05
C LEU A 11 53.31 5.26 -0.05
N LEU A 12 54.07 4.52 0.76
CA LEU A 12 53.54 3.67 1.81
C LEU A 12 52.90 4.48 2.95
N TRP A 13 53.43 5.66 3.29
CA TRP A 13 52.83 6.56 4.27
C TRP A 13 51.54 7.24 3.77
N VAL A 14 51.48 7.63 2.50
CA VAL A 14 50.25 8.20 1.90
C VAL A 14 49.14 7.14 1.80
N ALA A 15 49.50 5.87 1.54
CA ALA A 15 48.55 4.75 1.55
C ALA A 15 48.08 4.36 2.96
N ALA A 16 48.90 4.59 4.00
CA ALA A 16 48.53 4.33 5.40
C ALA A 16 47.75 5.48 6.05
N ALA A 17 47.86 6.71 5.54
CA ALA A 17 47.19 7.90 6.08
C ALA A 17 45.78 8.16 5.51
N TYR A 18 45.41 7.50 4.40
CA TYR A 18 44.03 7.46 3.93
C TYR A 18 43.42 6.12 4.33
N PRO A 19 42.54 6.05 5.35
CA PRO A 19 41.60 4.96 5.36
C PRO A 19 40.80 5.11 4.06
N VAL A 20 41.09 4.25 3.08
CA VAL A 20 40.08 3.89 2.09
C VAL A 20 38.99 3.23 2.92
N VAL A 21 38.10 4.07 3.47
CA VAL A 21 36.79 3.65 3.89
C VAL A 21 36.20 3.16 2.58
N PHE A 22 36.31 1.87 2.33
CA PHE A 22 35.28 1.17 1.61
C PHE A 22 34.02 1.51 2.39
N ARG A 23 33.35 2.61 1.99
CA ARG A 23 31.94 2.76 2.28
C ARG A 23 31.37 1.52 1.62
N ALA A 24 31.10 0.50 2.44
CA ALA A 24 30.17 -0.54 2.07
C ALA A 24 29.06 0.21 1.35
N ARG A 25 28.81 -0.16 0.08
CA ARG A 25 27.72 0.48 -0.69
C ARG A 25 26.54 0.53 0.28
N PRO A 26 25.97 1.72 0.54
CA PRO A 26 24.84 1.79 1.44
C PRO A 26 23.86 0.74 0.94
N LEU A 27 23.55 -0.17 1.85
CA LEU A 27 22.58 -1.24 1.63
C LEU A 27 21.40 -0.58 0.91
N GLN A 28 21.02 -1.09 -0.26
CA GLN A 28 20.00 -0.44 -1.09
C GLN A 28 18.78 -0.23 -0.20
N ALA A 29 18.48 1.03 0.08
CA ALA A 29 17.68 1.36 1.24
C ALA A 29 16.20 1.12 0.95
N LEU A 30 15.49 0.59 1.95
CA LEU A 30 14.14 0.05 1.74
C LEU A 30 13.11 1.17 1.70
N ALA A 31 12.07 1.00 0.88
CA ALA A 31 10.93 1.89 0.85
C ALA A 31 9.64 1.14 1.22
N ALA A 32 8.70 1.85 1.85
CA ALA A 32 7.40 1.30 2.20
C ALA A 32 6.27 2.29 1.91
N ASN A 33 5.08 1.76 1.67
CA ASN A 33 3.87 2.56 1.71
C ASN A 33 3.40 2.69 3.16
N TRP A 34 3.25 3.92 3.65
CA TRP A 34 2.60 4.19 4.93
C TRP A 34 1.19 4.69 4.66
N GLY A 35 0.25 3.76 4.65
CA GLY A 35 -1.17 4.06 4.57
C GLY A 35 -1.73 4.54 5.92
N THR A 36 -2.66 5.48 5.85
CA THR A 36 -3.22 6.21 7.01
C THR A 36 -4.69 5.86 7.26
N ARG A 37 -5.25 4.87 6.57
CA ARG A 37 -6.65 4.46 6.70
C ARG A 37 -6.83 3.45 7.83
N ALA A 38 -6.60 3.92 9.05
CA ALA A 38 -6.79 3.15 10.28
C ALA A 38 -7.72 3.87 11.27
N LEU A 39 -8.59 3.13 11.96
CA LEU A 39 -9.44 3.66 13.03
C LEU A 39 -8.61 4.11 14.24
N HIS A 40 -7.60 3.32 14.62
CA HIS A 40 -6.62 3.64 15.66
C HIS A 40 -5.21 3.57 15.10
N PRO A 41 -4.75 4.63 14.41
CA PRO A 41 -3.46 4.61 13.75
C PRO A 41 -2.32 4.51 14.76
N LEU A 42 -1.27 3.77 14.40
CA LEU A 42 -0.01 3.77 15.14
C LEU A 42 0.55 5.22 15.21
N PRO A 43 0.91 5.73 16.41
CA PRO A 43 1.45 7.08 16.55
C PRO A 43 2.63 7.34 15.63
N GLY A 44 2.65 8.51 14.98
CA GLY A 44 3.60 8.78 13.90
C GLY A 44 5.07 8.69 14.32
N ASP A 45 5.41 9.06 15.55
CA ASP A 45 6.77 8.92 16.08
C ASP A 45 7.17 7.45 16.28
N ILE A 46 6.22 6.59 16.69
CA ILE A 46 6.41 5.14 16.76
C ILE A 46 6.59 4.58 15.34
N THR A 47 5.79 5.00 14.37
CA THR A 47 5.89 4.54 12.98
C THR A 47 7.21 4.95 12.33
N VAL A 48 7.70 6.18 12.55
CA VAL A 48 9.02 6.61 12.07
C VAL A 48 10.15 5.81 12.71
N ARG A 49 10.04 5.48 14.01
CA ARG A 49 10.99 4.56 14.66
C ARG A 49 10.92 3.16 14.06
N LEU A 50 9.72 2.64 13.79
CA LEU A 50 9.53 1.33 13.16
C LEU A 50 10.21 1.26 11.79
N LEU A 51 10.03 2.29 10.95
CA LEU A 51 10.68 2.42 9.64
C LEU A 51 12.22 2.38 9.80
N ARG A 52 12.78 3.25 10.64
CA ARG A 52 14.24 3.34 10.86
C ARG A 52 14.82 2.06 11.45
N ASP A 53 14.20 1.50 12.49
CA ASP A 53 14.66 0.27 13.15
C ASP A 53 14.71 -0.89 12.14
N ASN A 54 13.86 -0.88 11.11
CA ASN A 54 13.82 -1.89 10.05
C ASN A 54 14.58 -1.50 8.76
N GLY A 55 15.27 -0.36 8.74
CA GLY A 55 16.12 0.04 7.60
C GLY A 55 15.36 0.63 6.40
N PHE A 56 14.13 1.08 6.61
CA PHE A 56 13.40 1.87 5.64
C PHE A 56 13.83 3.34 5.74
N ASP A 57 14.26 3.92 4.62
CA ASP A 57 14.67 5.32 4.51
C ASP A 57 13.82 6.12 3.51
N LYS A 58 12.81 5.47 2.91
CA LYS A 58 11.83 6.06 2.00
C LYS A 58 10.43 5.64 2.39
N VAL A 59 9.48 6.56 2.23
CA VAL A 59 8.06 6.29 2.47
C VAL A 59 7.19 6.95 1.41
N LYS A 60 6.15 6.25 0.95
CA LYS A 60 5.05 6.83 0.16
C LYS A 60 3.85 7.04 1.08
N LEU A 61 3.36 8.27 1.14
CA LEU A 61 2.07 8.63 1.72
C LEU A 61 1.06 8.81 0.59
N PHE A 62 -0.15 8.28 0.71
CA PHE A 62 -1.19 8.41 -0.32
C PHE A 62 -1.86 9.78 -0.33
N GLU A 63 -1.72 10.51 0.78
CA GLU A 63 -2.33 11.82 1.02
C GLU A 63 -1.45 12.65 1.96
N PRO A 64 -1.60 13.99 2.00
CA PRO A 64 -0.82 14.84 2.87
C PRO A 64 -1.33 14.82 4.32
N ASP A 65 -1.24 13.66 4.99
CA ASP A 65 -1.63 13.51 6.40
C ASP A 65 -0.72 14.39 7.30
N PRO A 66 -1.28 15.37 8.03
CA PRO A 66 -0.47 16.27 8.84
C PRO A 66 0.26 15.59 10.01
N ASN A 67 -0.27 14.48 10.55
CA ASN A 67 0.37 13.79 11.68
C ASN A 67 1.59 13.01 11.21
N ALA A 68 1.46 12.26 10.12
CA ALA A 68 2.55 11.54 9.47
C ALA A 68 3.65 12.51 9.00
N LEU A 69 3.28 13.58 8.28
CA LEU A 69 4.25 14.57 7.79
C LEU A 69 5.00 15.27 8.92
N ARG A 70 4.33 15.66 10.02
CA ARG A 70 5.02 16.22 11.19
C ARG A 70 5.98 15.22 11.83
N ALA A 71 5.58 13.96 11.95
CA ALA A 71 6.44 12.91 12.52
C ALA A 71 7.68 12.62 11.66
N LEU A 72 7.56 12.74 10.32
CA LEU A 72 8.65 12.58 9.37
C LEU A 72 9.62 13.78 9.35
N GLY A 73 9.27 14.90 10.01
CA GLY A 73 10.12 16.08 10.10
C GLY A 73 11.48 15.77 10.71
N HIS A 74 12.56 16.18 10.03
CA HIS A 74 13.95 15.89 10.41
C HIS A 74 14.26 14.39 10.63
N SER A 75 13.43 13.49 10.10
CA SER A 75 13.63 12.06 10.23
C SER A 75 14.70 11.52 9.26
N GLY A 76 15.08 12.28 8.25
CA GLY A 76 15.95 11.80 7.17
C GLY A 76 15.32 10.72 6.28
N ILE A 77 14.04 10.37 6.50
CA ILE A 77 13.27 9.49 5.62
C ILE A 77 12.74 10.34 4.47
N GLN A 78 13.04 9.91 3.24
CA GLN A 78 12.55 10.55 2.02
C GLN A 78 11.07 10.26 1.80
N VAL A 79 10.31 11.26 1.35
CA VAL A 79 8.85 11.16 1.20
C VAL A 79 8.45 11.31 -0.27
N MET A 80 7.69 10.33 -0.76
CA MET A 80 6.82 10.47 -1.92
C MET A 80 5.42 10.82 -1.41
N LEU A 81 4.94 12.02 -1.73
CA LEU A 81 3.68 12.57 -1.22
C LEU A 81 2.57 12.48 -2.27
N GLY A 82 1.49 11.77 -1.96
CA GLY A 82 0.33 11.62 -2.83
C GLY A 82 -0.55 12.87 -2.87
N LEU A 83 -0.94 13.24 -4.10
CA LEU A 83 -2.05 14.13 -4.39
C LEU A 83 -3.24 13.22 -4.80
N PRO A 84 -4.31 13.14 -4.00
CA PRO A 84 -5.42 12.20 -4.24
C PRO A 84 -6.15 12.44 -5.58
N ASN A 85 -6.70 11.38 -6.17
CA ASN A 85 -7.39 11.44 -7.47
C ASN A 85 -8.54 12.45 -7.49
N GLU A 86 -9.23 12.65 -6.37
CA GLU A 86 -10.35 13.58 -6.21
C GLU A 86 -9.94 15.04 -6.40
N VAL A 87 -8.66 15.36 -6.23
CA VAL A 87 -8.10 16.71 -6.34
C VAL A 87 -7.63 17.02 -7.76
N LEU A 88 -7.46 16.01 -8.62
CA LEU A 88 -6.91 16.16 -9.97
C LEU A 88 -7.66 17.20 -10.80
N ALA A 89 -8.99 17.14 -10.83
CA ALA A 89 -9.80 18.07 -11.63
C ALA A 89 -9.60 19.54 -11.21
N SER A 90 -9.51 19.80 -9.90
CA SER A 90 -9.32 21.16 -9.38
C SER A 90 -7.93 21.72 -9.72
N VAL A 91 -6.89 20.91 -9.52
CA VAL A 91 -5.49 21.28 -9.76
C VAL A 91 -5.19 21.37 -11.26
N ALA A 92 -5.84 20.55 -12.09
CA ALA A 92 -5.79 20.64 -13.55
C ALA A 92 -6.39 21.96 -14.07
N ALA A 93 -7.53 22.38 -13.52
CA ALA A 93 -8.27 23.54 -14.00
C ALA A 93 -7.67 24.90 -13.57
N SER A 94 -6.80 24.92 -12.55
CA SER A 94 -6.29 26.17 -11.99
C SER A 94 -4.85 26.04 -11.47
N VAL A 95 -3.94 26.80 -12.10
CA VAL A 95 -2.56 26.96 -11.61
C VAL A 95 -2.54 27.49 -10.17
N ASN A 96 -3.43 28.43 -9.83
CA ASN A 96 -3.54 28.93 -8.45
C ASN A 96 -3.95 27.81 -7.47
N ALA A 97 -4.86 26.90 -7.85
CA ALA A 97 -5.19 25.75 -7.01
C ALA A 97 -3.98 24.83 -6.79
N ALA A 98 -3.19 24.58 -7.85
CA ALA A 98 -1.94 23.83 -7.75
C ALA A 98 -0.92 24.50 -6.83
N GLU A 99 -0.74 25.81 -6.95
CA GLU A 99 0.13 26.61 -6.08
C GLU A 99 -0.29 26.54 -4.62
N GLN A 100 -1.59 26.72 -4.32
CA GLN A 100 -2.10 26.60 -2.96
C GLN A 100 -1.88 25.20 -2.40
N TRP A 101 -2.12 24.16 -3.19
CA TRP A 101 -1.86 22.79 -2.78
C TRP A 101 -0.37 22.56 -2.46
N VAL A 102 0.54 23.03 -3.32
CA VAL A 102 1.99 22.92 -3.10
C VAL A 102 2.44 23.72 -1.89
N ILE A 103 1.92 24.92 -1.65
CA ILE A 103 2.24 25.73 -0.47
C ILE A 103 1.84 24.99 0.80
N GLN A 104 0.59 24.51 0.85
CA GLN A 104 0.01 23.89 2.04
C GLN A 104 0.64 22.53 2.36
N ASN A 105 0.86 21.70 1.33
CA ASN A 105 1.17 20.28 1.52
C ASN A 105 2.64 19.93 1.27
N VAL A 106 3.38 20.75 0.53
CA VAL A 106 4.80 20.49 0.23
C VAL A 106 5.69 21.53 0.90
N SER A 107 5.56 22.79 0.49
CA SER A 107 6.46 23.88 0.89
C SER A 107 6.45 24.10 2.40
N THR A 108 5.27 24.09 3.02
CA THR A 108 5.12 24.22 4.46
C THR A 108 5.86 23.08 5.20
N TYR A 109 5.77 21.84 4.74
CA TYR A 109 6.40 20.70 5.40
C TYR A 109 7.90 20.61 5.18
N VAL A 110 8.39 20.94 3.98
CA VAL A 110 9.82 21.04 3.72
C VAL A 110 10.45 22.16 4.56
N SER A 111 9.88 23.36 4.55
CA SER A 111 10.50 24.54 5.18
C SER A 111 10.31 24.61 6.70
N LYS A 112 9.09 24.38 7.20
CA LYS A 112 8.76 24.56 8.62
C LYS A 112 9.09 23.34 9.48
N TYR A 113 8.93 22.14 8.92
CA TYR A 113 9.07 20.88 9.65
C TYR A 113 10.29 20.06 9.22
N GLY A 114 11.01 20.47 8.18
CA GLY A 114 12.19 19.76 7.70
C GLY A 114 11.90 18.36 7.17
N VAL A 115 10.72 18.16 6.56
CA VAL A 115 10.37 16.89 5.92
C VAL A 115 11.14 16.75 4.60
N ASP A 116 11.77 15.61 4.38
CA ASP A 116 12.56 15.34 3.16
C ASP A 116 11.66 14.85 2.01
N ILE A 117 10.79 15.73 1.50
CA ILE A 117 9.95 15.41 0.34
C ILE A 117 10.82 15.37 -0.91
N ARG A 118 10.70 14.30 -1.71
CA ARG A 118 11.43 14.08 -2.98
C ARG A 118 10.53 13.96 -4.19
N TYR A 119 9.31 13.45 -3.98
CA TYR A 119 8.36 13.28 -5.06
C TYR A 119 6.97 13.74 -4.65
N VAL A 120 6.23 14.34 -5.59
CA VAL A 120 4.77 14.44 -5.53
C VAL A 120 4.18 13.44 -6.51
N ALA A 121 3.47 12.44 -5.99
CA ALA A 121 2.71 11.47 -6.78
C ALA A 121 1.35 12.08 -7.14
N VAL A 122 1.21 12.55 -8.38
CA VAL A 122 0.00 13.25 -8.85
C VAL A 122 -1.04 12.22 -9.30
N GLY A 123 -1.99 11.93 -8.41
CA GLY A 123 -2.93 10.82 -8.55
C GLY A 123 -2.35 9.49 -8.08
N ASN A 124 -3.20 8.47 -8.03
CA ASN A 124 -2.83 7.07 -7.81
C ASN A 124 -3.63 6.19 -8.77
N GLU A 125 -2.95 5.57 -9.73
CA GLU A 125 -3.54 4.75 -10.78
C GLU A 125 -4.71 5.45 -11.51
N PRO A 126 -4.57 6.73 -11.93
CA PRO A 126 -5.70 7.50 -12.47
C PRO A 126 -6.26 6.93 -13.80
N PHE A 127 -5.50 6.02 -14.42
CA PHE A 127 -5.80 5.39 -15.69
C PHE A 127 -6.41 3.99 -15.55
N LEU A 128 -6.84 3.52 -14.38
CA LEU A 128 -7.54 2.23 -14.30
C LEU A 128 -8.79 2.21 -15.19
N LYS A 129 -9.00 1.12 -15.96
CA LYS A 129 -10.21 0.93 -16.76
C LYS A 129 -11.48 0.96 -15.91
N SER A 130 -11.41 0.52 -14.65
CA SER A 130 -12.53 0.57 -13.70
C SER A 130 -13.02 2.00 -13.42
N TYR A 131 -12.17 3.01 -13.59
CA TYR A 131 -12.55 4.42 -13.48
C TYR A 131 -13.23 4.98 -14.73
N LYS A 132 -13.33 4.21 -15.83
CA LYS A 132 -14.05 4.59 -17.06
C LYS A 132 -13.67 5.98 -17.57
N GLY A 133 -12.37 6.28 -17.57
CA GLY A 133 -11.84 7.54 -18.07
C GLY A 133 -11.98 8.76 -17.14
N LYS A 134 -12.54 8.60 -15.93
CA LYS A 134 -12.89 9.71 -15.02
C LYS A 134 -11.75 10.70 -14.77
N PHE A 135 -10.50 10.24 -14.69
CA PHE A 135 -9.34 11.07 -14.34
C PHE A 135 -8.40 11.37 -15.52
N GLU A 136 -8.62 10.76 -16.68
CA GLU A 136 -7.67 10.80 -17.81
C GLU A 136 -7.39 12.22 -18.29
N ALA A 137 -8.46 12.97 -18.59
CA ALA A 137 -8.36 14.34 -19.11
C ALA A 137 -7.72 15.32 -18.11
N ALA A 138 -7.83 15.05 -16.81
CA ALA A 138 -7.31 15.93 -15.76
C ALA A 138 -5.85 15.63 -15.39
N THR A 139 -5.37 14.41 -15.63
CA THR A 139 -4.09 13.95 -15.06
C THR A 139 -2.89 14.72 -15.58
N LEU A 140 -2.69 14.80 -16.91
CA LEU A 140 -1.54 15.51 -17.47
C LEU A 140 -1.54 17.02 -17.14
N PRO A 141 -2.66 17.76 -17.29
CA PRO A 141 -2.70 19.16 -16.86
C PRO A 141 -2.41 19.35 -15.36
N ALA A 142 -2.90 18.45 -14.49
CA ALA A 142 -2.58 18.51 -13.06
C ALA A 142 -1.08 18.32 -12.80
N VAL A 143 -0.44 17.34 -13.46
CA VAL A 143 1.01 17.09 -13.37
C VAL A 143 1.80 18.33 -13.78
N GLN A 144 1.42 18.96 -14.89
CA GLN A 144 2.04 20.18 -15.40
C GLN A 144 1.91 21.34 -14.41
N ASN A 145 0.71 21.56 -13.86
CA ASN A 145 0.46 22.64 -12.92
C ASN A 145 1.18 22.43 -11.59
N VAL A 146 1.24 21.20 -11.08
CA VAL A 146 2.00 20.88 -9.85
C VAL A 146 3.49 21.11 -10.07
N GLN A 147 4.05 20.67 -11.20
CA GLN A 147 5.45 20.93 -11.52
C GLN A 147 5.75 22.44 -11.61
N ALA A 148 4.89 23.22 -12.25
CA ALA A 148 5.03 24.68 -12.31
C ALA A 148 4.96 25.32 -10.91
N ALA A 149 4.05 24.85 -10.05
CA ALA A 149 3.94 25.31 -8.67
C ALA A 149 5.19 24.98 -7.84
N LEU A 150 5.79 23.79 -8.01
CA LEU A 150 7.05 23.41 -7.37
C LEU A 150 8.21 24.29 -7.83
N VAL A 151 8.27 24.64 -9.12
CA VAL A 151 9.25 25.60 -9.66
C VAL A 151 9.07 26.98 -9.02
N LYS A 152 7.83 27.49 -8.96
CA LYS A 152 7.50 28.78 -8.36
C LYS A 152 7.85 28.83 -6.87
N ALA A 153 7.66 27.73 -6.15
CA ALA A 153 8.02 27.59 -4.74
C ALA A 153 9.54 27.45 -4.51
N GLY A 154 10.36 27.38 -5.57
CA GLY A 154 11.81 27.20 -5.46
C GLY A 154 12.24 25.76 -5.11
N LEU A 155 11.33 24.78 -5.25
CA LEU A 155 11.52 23.39 -4.82
C LEU A 155 11.95 22.43 -5.95
N ALA A 156 11.96 22.88 -7.20
CA ALA A 156 12.19 22.02 -8.37
C ALA A 156 13.57 21.33 -8.44
N ARG A 157 14.52 21.68 -7.56
CA ARG A 157 15.81 20.97 -7.42
C ARG A 157 15.76 19.79 -6.44
N GLN A 158 14.72 19.73 -5.60
CA GLN A 158 14.56 18.74 -4.54
C GLN A 158 13.34 17.85 -4.78
N VAL A 159 12.24 18.43 -5.24
CA VAL A 159 10.94 17.78 -5.38
C VAL A 159 10.58 17.70 -6.86
N HIS A 160 10.34 16.48 -7.34
CA HIS A 160 9.88 16.22 -8.72
C HIS A 160 8.48 15.60 -8.71
N VAL A 161 7.77 15.68 -9.83
CA VAL A 161 6.48 14.99 -10.00
C VAL A 161 6.70 13.56 -10.51
N THR A 162 5.78 12.67 -10.14
CA THR A 162 5.59 11.34 -10.72
C THR A 162 4.09 11.05 -10.82
N VAL A 163 3.72 10.02 -11.58
CA VAL A 163 2.36 9.45 -11.59
C VAL A 163 2.48 7.96 -11.33
N PRO A 164 1.97 7.45 -10.19
CA PRO A 164 1.77 6.02 -9.99
C PRO A 164 0.74 5.49 -10.99
N ILE A 165 1.17 4.62 -11.88
CA ILE A 165 0.32 3.92 -12.85
C ILE A 165 0.18 2.45 -12.44
N ASN A 166 -0.92 1.82 -12.83
CA ASN A 166 -1.11 0.37 -12.70
C ASN A 166 -0.66 -0.33 -14.00
N ALA A 167 -0.42 -1.64 -13.95
CA ALA A 167 -0.14 -2.44 -15.14
C ALA A 167 -1.26 -2.42 -16.21
N ASP A 168 -2.49 -2.05 -15.85
CA ASP A 168 -3.63 -1.90 -16.77
C ASP A 168 -3.46 -0.80 -17.85
N VAL A 169 -2.37 -0.03 -17.83
CA VAL A 169 -2.07 1.01 -18.83
C VAL A 169 -1.32 0.51 -20.06
N TYR A 170 -0.82 -0.73 -20.04
CA TYR A 170 -0.14 -1.37 -21.17
C TYR A 170 -0.66 -2.78 -21.39
N GLU A 171 -0.43 -3.28 -22.59
CA GLU A 171 -0.81 -4.61 -23.04
C GLU A 171 0.37 -5.26 -23.78
N SER A 172 0.28 -6.57 -23.96
CA SER A 172 1.23 -7.36 -24.73
C SER A 172 0.48 -8.11 -25.82
N GLY A 173 0.69 -7.71 -27.08
CA GLY A 173 -0.05 -8.25 -28.23
C GLY A 173 0.15 -9.74 -28.50
N ASP A 174 1.27 -10.35 -28.06
CA ASP A 174 1.53 -11.79 -28.23
C ASP A 174 1.72 -12.53 -26.90
N GLY A 175 1.44 -11.86 -25.77
CA GLY A 175 1.63 -12.39 -24.43
C GLY A 175 3.08 -12.38 -23.92
N ARG A 176 4.04 -11.83 -24.68
CA ARG A 176 5.45 -11.69 -24.26
C ARG A 176 5.80 -10.26 -23.85
N PRO A 177 6.70 -10.07 -22.86
CA PRO A 177 7.13 -8.73 -22.46
C PRO A 177 7.70 -7.88 -23.60
N SER A 178 8.42 -8.47 -24.56
CA SER A 178 9.01 -7.74 -25.70
C SER A 178 7.98 -7.05 -26.60
N SER A 179 6.75 -7.55 -26.67
CA SER A 179 5.67 -6.96 -27.46
C SER A 179 4.88 -5.88 -26.71
N GLY A 180 5.31 -5.48 -25.52
CA GLY A 180 4.61 -4.51 -24.69
C GLY A 180 4.38 -3.17 -25.39
N ASP A 181 3.17 -2.63 -25.26
CA ASP A 181 2.80 -1.30 -25.74
C ASP A 181 1.76 -0.66 -24.81
N PHE A 182 1.65 0.66 -24.80
CA PHE A 182 0.56 1.31 -24.08
C PHE A 182 -0.78 0.96 -24.75
N ARG A 183 -1.83 0.81 -23.93
CA ARG A 183 -3.15 0.48 -24.47
C ARG A 183 -3.62 1.56 -25.47
N PRO A 184 -4.26 1.19 -26.60
CA PRO A 184 -4.49 2.12 -27.70
C PRO A 184 -5.31 3.38 -27.35
N ASP A 185 -6.25 3.27 -26.41
CA ASP A 185 -7.16 4.34 -25.98
C ASP A 185 -6.44 5.48 -25.25
N ILE A 186 -5.32 5.23 -24.59
CA ILE A 186 -4.53 6.26 -23.86
C ILE A 186 -3.07 6.36 -24.31
N ALA A 187 -2.65 5.66 -25.36
CA ALA A 187 -1.24 5.61 -25.78
C ALA A 187 -0.65 7.02 -25.99
N GLY A 188 -1.37 7.91 -26.69
CA GLY A 188 -0.93 9.29 -26.90
C GLY A 188 -0.82 10.10 -25.61
N LEU A 189 -1.73 9.88 -24.66
CA LEU A 189 -1.70 10.52 -23.34
C LEU A 189 -0.50 10.02 -22.51
N MET A 190 -0.26 8.71 -22.49
CA MET A 190 0.87 8.11 -21.79
C MET A 190 2.21 8.58 -22.33
N VAL A 191 2.37 8.61 -23.66
CA VAL A 191 3.59 9.14 -24.29
C VAL A 191 3.82 10.60 -23.91
N SER A 192 2.77 11.42 -23.94
CA SER A 192 2.86 12.84 -23.57
C SER A 192 3.20 13.03 -22.08
N LEU A 193 2.58 12.25 -21.21
CA LEU A 193 2.82 12.26 -19.78
C LEU A 193 4.25 11.86 -19.45
N VAL A 194 4.70 10.71 -19.95
CA VAL A 194 6.05 10.20 -19.64
C VAL A 194 7.13 11.11 -20.23
N ARG A 195 6.92 11.67 -21.42
CA ARG A 195 7.83 12.68 -21.98
C ARG A 195 7.92 13.91 -21.07
N PHE A 196 6.80 14.41 -20.56
CA PHE A 196 6.81 15.53 -19.62
C PHE A 196 7.55 15.19 -18.31
N LEU A 197 7.34 13.98 -17.75
CA LEU A 197 8.06 13.52 -16.56
C LEU A 197 9.58 13.46 -16.83
N LEU A 198 9.98 12.95 -18.00
CA LEU A 198 11.39 12.88 -18.40
C LEU A 198 12.01 14.28 -18.51
N ASP A 199 11.35 15.19 -19.22
CA ASP A 199 11.84 16.55 -19.47
C ASP A 199 11.90 17.40 -18.18
N SER A 200 11.07 17.09 -17.18
CA SER A 200 11.07 17.74 -15.86
C SER A 200 12.01 17.11 -14.84
N GLY A 201 12.78 16.07 -15.24
CA GLY A 201 13.70 15.35 -14.36
C GLY A 201 13.01 14.45 -13.33
N GLY A 202 11.74 14.12 -13.56
CA GLY A 202 10.96 13.21 -12.74
C GLY A 202 11.24 11.73 -13.01
N VAL A 203 10.38 10.89 -12.45
CA VAL A 203 10.40 9.43 -12.62
C VAL A 203 9.01 8.95 -13.01
N LEU A 204 8.91 7.75 -13.56
CA LEU A 204 7.65 7.04 -13.69
C LEU A 204 7.49 6.06 -12.54
N THR A 205 6.32 6.00 -11.91
CA THR A 205 6.04 5.06 -10.82
C THR A 205 5.05 4.01 -11.30
N ILE A 206 5.38 2.72 -11.17
CA ILE A 206 4.51 1.60 -11.54
C ILE A 206 4.12 0.82 -10.28
N ASN A 207 2.85 0.49 -10.14
CA ASN A 207 2.31 -0.38 -9.10
C ASN A 207 2.14 -1.79 -9.70
N ILE A 208 2.67 -2.83 -9.04
CA ILE A 208 2.69 -4.20 -9.57
C ILE A 208 2.16 -5.16 -8.51
N TYR A 209 1.12 -5.92 -8.87
CA TYR A 209 0.38 -6.76 -7.95
C TYR A 209 0.12 -8.17 -8.52
N PRO A 210 1.10 -9.10 -8.44
CA PRO A 210 0.89 -10.49 -8.89
C PRO A 210 -0.24 -11.20 -8.15
N PHE A 211 -0.51 -10.82 -6.89
CA PHE A 211 -1.65 -11.32 -6.13
C PHE A 211 -2.99 -11.04 -6.82
N LEU A 212 -3.17 -9.85 -7.41
CA LEU A 212 -4.44 -9.48 -8.05
C LEU A 212 -4.69 -10.29 -9.33
N SER A 213 -3.65 -10.66 -10.08
CA SER A 213 -3.79 -11.60 -11.20
C SER A 213 -4.25 -12.99 -10.74
N LEU A 214 -3.70 -13.46 -9.61
CA LEU A 214 -4.11 -14.74 -9.01
C LEU A 214 -5.53 -14.71 -8.43
N ASP A 215 -5.95 -13.58 -7.88
CA ASP A 215 -7.31 -13.38 -7.36
C ASP A 215 -8.34 -13.32 -8.51
N ALA A 216 -8.01 -12.63 -9.59
CA ALA A 216 -8.89 -12.42 -10.74
C ALA A 216 -9.07 -13.66 -11.63
N ASP A 217 -8.03 -14.49 -11.82
CA ASP A 217 -8.09 -15.70 -12.64
C ASP A 217 -7.80 -16.97 -11.81
N PRO A 218 -8.80 -17.87 -11.60
CA PRO A 218 -8.56 -19.12 -10.87
C PRO A 218 -7.61 -20.09 -11.59
N ASN A 219 -7.33 -19.88 -12.87
CA ASN A 219 -6.35 -20.66 -13.64
C ASN A 219 -4.98 -19.99 -13.69
N PHE A 220 -4.81 -18.83 -13.04
CA PHE A 220 -3.53 -18.17 -12.99
C PHE A 220 -2.47 -19.12 -12.40
N PRO A 221 -1.31 -19.27 -13.04
CA PRO A 221 -0.27 -20.18 -12.57
C PRO A 221 0.32 -19.71 -11.23
N VAL A 222 -0.14 -20.31 -10.14
CA VAL A 222 0.18 -19.90 -8.76
C VAL A 222 1.68 -19.68 -8.55
N ASP A 223 2.52 -20.62 -8.97
CA ASP A 223 3.97 -20.51 -8.78
C ASP A 223 4.62 -19.38 -9.58
N TYR A 224 4.01 -18.93 -10.68
CA TYR A 224 4.47 -17.79 -11.47
C TYR A 224 4.23 -16.44 -10.76
N ALA A 225 3.30 -16.39 -9.80
CA ALA A 225 3.07 -15.19 -8.98
C ALA A 225 4.25 -14.88 -8.03
N TYR A 226 5.10 -15.87 -7.75
CA TYR A 226 6.19 -15.76 -6.77
C TYR A 226 7.56 -15.67 -7.43
N PHE A 227 8.52 -15.12 -6.69
CA PHE A 227 9.93 -15.20 -7.06
C PHE A 227 10.44 -16.64 -6.90
N PRO A 228 11.20 -17.18 -7.86
CA PRO A 228 11.73 -18.55 -7.76
C PRO A 228 12.79 -18.62 -6.67
N SER A 229 12.73 -19.68 -5.86
CA SER A 229 13.81 -20.00 -4.92
C SER A 229 15.11 -20.30 -5.68
N PRO A 230 16.29 -19.99 -5.11
CA PRO A 230 17.57 -20.34 -5.72
C PRO A 230 17.63 -21.84 -6.09
N GLY A 231 17.93 -22.14 -7.36
CA GLY A 231 18.03 -23.51 -7.87
C GLY A 231 16.70 -24.22 -8.15
N ALA A 232 15.55 -23.58 -7.91
CA ALA A 232 14.25 -24.14 -8.29
C ALA A 232 14.11 -24.17 -9.83
N PRO A 233 13.48 -25.23 -10.39
CA PRO A 233 13.16 -25.23 -11.81
C PRO A 233 12.15 -24.11 -12.13
N PRO A 234 12.18 -23.55 -13.36
CA PRO A 234 11.18 -22.57 -13.78
C PRO A 234 9.76 -23.14 -13.68
N SER A 235 8.79 -22.27 -13.37
CA SER A 235 7.36 -22.60 -13.46
C SER A 235 7.01 -23.04 -14.89
N GLN A 236 6.07 -23.96 -15.05
CA GLN A 236 5.56 -24.36 -16.38
C GLN A 236 4.91 -23.20 -17.14
N ALA A 237 4.51 -22.14 -16.43
CA ALA A 237 3.99 -20.90 -17.01
C ALA A 237 5.05 -19.83 -17.25
N SER A 238 6.34 -20.16 -17.12
CA SER A 238 7.42 -19.24 -17.47
C SER A 238 7.30 -18.85 -18.94
N VAL A 239 7.51 -17.57 -19.25
CA VAL A 239 7.33 -17.01 -20.59
C VAL A 239 8.67 -16.97 -21.30
N GLN A 240 8.78 -17.73 -22.40
CA GLN A 240 9.91 -17.60 -23.31
C GLN A 240 9.70 -16.40 -24.24
N ASP A 241 10.63 -15.46 -24.19
CA ASP A 241 10.62 -14.24 -24.98
C ASP A 241 12.01 -13.99 -25.59
N GLY A 242 12.17 -14.38 -26.85
CA GLY A 242 13.47 -14.43 -27.50
C GLY A 242 14.45 -15.30 -26.72
N GLY A 243 15.58 -14.73 -26.31
CA GLY A 243 16.60 -15.40 -25.48
C GLY A 243 16.37 -15.31 -23.96
N VAL A 244 15.28 -14.68 -23.51
CA VAL A 244 14.98 -14.47 -22.09
C VAL A 244 13.83 -15.39 -21.68
N LEU A 245 14.01 -16.07 -20.54
CA LEU A 245 12.94 -16.81 -19.88
C LEU A 245 12.49 -16.03 -18.66
N TYR A 246 11.28 -15.47 -18.71
CA TYR A 246 10.66 -14.83 -17.56
C TYR A 246 10.03 -15.90 -16.66
N THR A 247 10.54 -16.04 -15.44
CA THR A 247 10.13 -17.11 -14.52
C THR A 247 9.17 -16.65 -13.43
N ASN A 248 8.82 -15.36 -13.40
CA ASN A 248 7.89 -14.78 -12.43
C ASN A 248 7.17 -13.56 -13.04
N ALA A 249 5.96 -13.32 -12.53
CA ALA A 249 5.08 -12.26 -13.00
C ALA A 249 5.65 -10.85 -12.82
N PHE A 250 6.45 -10.60 -11.77
CA PHE A 250 7.07 -9.29 -11.55
C PHE A 250 8.03 -8.92 -12.68
N ASP A 251 8.98 -9.81 -13.01
CA ASP A 251 9.97 -9.53 -14.06
C ASP A 251 9.27 -9.33 -15.42
N ALA A 252 8.27 -10.17 -15.74
CA ALA A 252 7.52 -10.04 -16.98
C ALA A 252 6.71 -8.73 -17.04
N ASN A 253 5.95 -8.42 -15.99
CA ASN A 253 5.09 -7.23 -15.95
C ASN A 253 5.91 -5.94 -16.04
N TYR A 254 7.00 -5.84 -15.28
CA TYR A 254 7.88 -4.68 -15.31
C TYR A 254 8.56 -4.53 -16.69
N ASP A 255 9.05 -5.61 -17.30
CA ASP A 255 9.71 -5.55 -18.60
C ASP A 255 8.74 -5.32 -19.78
N THR A 256 7.44 -5.61 -19.61
CA THR A 256 6.39 -5.18 -20.54
C THR A 256 6.26 -3.66 -20.56
N LEU A 257 6.27 -3.01 -19.40
CA LEU A 257 6.30 -1.53 -19.32
C LEU A 257 7.57 -0.98 -19.96
N ILE A 258 8.74 -1.59 -19.69
CA ILE A 258 10.01 -1.16 -20.28
C ILE A 258 9.95 -1.27 -21.82
N ALA A 259 9.35 -2.33 -22.36
CA ALA A 259 9.11 -2.48 -23.79
C ALA A 259 8.31 -1.33 -24.39
N ALA A 260 7.17 -1.02 -23.76
CA ALA A 260 6.28 0.05 -24.19
C ALA A 260 7.02 1.40 -24.18
N LEU A 261 7.78 1.69 -23.14
CA LEU A 261 8.60 2.90 -23.04
C LEU A 261 9.66 2.97 -24.15
N GLU A 262 10.40 1.90 -24.38
CA GLU A 262 11.44 1.82 -25.43
C GLU A 262 10.85 2.05 -26.83
N LYS A 263 9.69 1.44 -27.11
CA LYS A 263 8.97 1.55 -28.39
C LYS A 263 8.62 2.99 -28.75
N HIS A 264 8.35 3.82 -27.74
CA HIS A 264 8.00 5.24 -27.91
C HIS A 264 9.18 6.20 -27.70
N GLY A 265 10.42 5.68 -27.63
CA GLY A 265 11.63 6.50 -27.44
C GLY A 265 11.76 7.09 -26.03
N LEU A 266 11.09 6.50 -25.05
CA LEU A 266 11.04 6.95 -23.65
C LEU A 266 11.82 6.02 -22.72
N GLY A 267 12.59 5.07 -23.27
CA GLY A 267 13.37 4.08 -22.54
C GLY A 267 14.51 4.65 -21.68
N THR A 268 14.64 5.95 -21.48
CA THR A 268 15.60 6.55 -20.54
C THR A 268 14.97 7.03 -19.25
N ILE A 269 13.64 7.08 -19.15
CA ILE A 269 12.93 7.48 -17.92
C ILE A 269 13.29 6.52 -16.77
N PRO A 270 13.71 7.02 -15.60
CA PRO A 270 13.84 6.19 -14.42
C PRO A 270 12.45 5.67 -13.99
N VAL A 271 12.37 4.38 -13.69
CA VAL A 271 11.13 3.74 -13.23
C VAL A 271 11.31 3.30 -11.78
N VAL A 272 10.29 3.57 -10.96
CA VAL A 272 10.18 3.20 -9.55
C VAL A 272 9.00 2.26 -9.37
N VAL A 273 9.13 1.22 -8.54
CA VAL A 273 7.99 0.38 -8.16
C VAL A 273 7.31 1.04 -6.95
N GLY A 274 6.14 1.63 -7.16
CA GLY A 274 5.43 2.46 -6.18
C GLY A 274 4.64 1.69 -5.14
N GLU A 275 4.19 0.49 -5.51
CA GLU A 275 3.47 -0.45 -4.67
C GLU A 275 3.74 -1.88 -5.17
N ILE A 276 4.09 -2.78 -4.25
CA ILE A 276 4.17 -4.22 -4.48
C ILE A 276 4.13 -4.96 -3.13
N GLY A 277 3.37 -6.04 -3.05
CA GLY A 277 3.28 -6.83 -1.83
C GLY A 277 2.33 -8.01 -1.97
N TRP A 278 1.90 -8.55 -0.84
CA TRP A 278 0.98 -9.68 -0.78
C TRP A 278 0.16 -9.64 0.52
N PRO A 279 -1.17 -9.73 0.47
CA PRO A 279 -2.03 -9.65 1.65
C PRO A 279 -2.02 -10.95 2.47
N THR A 280 -2.27 -10.87 3.78
CA THR A 280 -2.17 -12.03 4.68
C THR A 280 -3.51 -12.60 5.14
N ASP A 281 -4.61 -11.99 4.75
CA ASP A 281 -5.95 -12.39 5.16
C ASP A 281 -6.99 -11.85 4.16
N GLY A 282 -8.25 -12.26 4.27
CA GLY A 282 -9.36 -11.77 3.44
C GLY A 282 -9.58 -12.53 2.12
N ASP A 283 -8.73 -13.50 1.79
CA ASP A 283 -8.87 -14.44 0.67
C ASP A 283 -8.09 -15.74 0.95
N LYS A 284 -8.44 -16.86 0.30
CA LYS A 284 -7.75 -18.17 0.45
C LYS A 284 -6.25 -18.10 0.12
N ASN A 285 -5.86 -17.27 -0.85
CA ASN A 285 -4.49 -17.06 -1.29
C ASN A 285 -3.82 -15.90 -0.53
N ALA A 286 -4.60 -15.05 0.12
CA ALA A 286 -4.14 -14.04 1.06
C ALA A 286 -3.95 -14.66 2.45
N ASN A 287 -2.78 -15.26 2.68
CA ASN A 287 -2.44 -15.88 3.95
C ASN A 287 -0.98 -15.60 4.34
N VAL A 288 -0.68 -15.77 5.63
CA VAL A 288 0.65 -15.48 6.22
C VAL A 288 1.78 -16.22 5.50
N ALA A 289 1.56 -17.48 5.10
CA ALA A 289 2.60 -18.29 4.45
C ALA A 289 2.91 -17.79 3.03
N ASN A 290 1.88 -17.48 2.24
CA ASN A 290 2.04 -16.93 0.89
C ASN A 290 2.66 -15.54 0.92
N ALA A 291 2.20 -14.67 1.84
CA ALA A 291 2.76 -13.34 2.00
C ALA A 291 4.23 -13.37 2.42
N GLN A 292 4.60 -14.26 3.34
CA GLN A 292 6.00 -14.49 3.71
C GLN A 292 6.83 -14.95 2.50
N ARG A 293 6.35 -15.95 1.74
CA ARG A 293 7.05 -16.46 0.54
C ARG A 293 7.31 -15.33 -0.45
N PHE A 294 6.28 -14.55 -0.77
CA PHE A 294 6.39 -13.46 -1.73
C PHE A 294 7.32 -12.35 -1.25
N ASN A 295 7.08 -11.82 -0.04
CA ASN A 295 7.85 -10.70 0.49
C ASN A 295 9.29 -11.07 0.84
N GLN A 296 9.57 -12.31 1.27
CA GLN A 296 10.97 -12.75 1.43
C GLN A 296 11.69 -12.75 0.09
N GLY A 297 11.07 -13.31 -0.96
CA GLY A 297 11.63 -13.28 -2.32
C GLY A 297 11.86 -11.87 -2.86
N LEU A 298 10.93 -10.94 -2.57
CA LEU A 298 11.09 -9.53 -2.93
C LEU A 298 12.28 -8.89 -2.21
N PHE A 299 12.37 -9.05 -0.89
CA PHE A 299 13.43 -8.46 -0.08
C PHE A 299 14.81 -9.03 -0.43
N ASP A 300 14.90 -10.34 -0.68
CA ASP A 300 16.14 -10.99 -1.11
C ASP A 300 16.65 -10.36 -2.43
N ARG A 301 15.75 -10.04 -3.36
CA ARG A 301 16.09 -9.36 -4.61
C ARG A 301 16.51 -7.91 -4.41
N ILE A 302 15.81 -7.17 -3.53
CA ILE A 302 16.19 -5.79 -3.19
C ILE A 302 17.59 -5.76 -2.58
N VAL A 303 17.86 -6.63 -1.61
CA VAL A 303 19.17 -6.74 -0.95
C VAL A 303 20.26 -7.15 -1.93
N ALA A 304 19.97 -8.06 -2.86
CA ALA A 304 20.91 -8.47 -3.91
C ALA A 304 21.10 -7.42 -5.01
N GLY A 305 20.30 -6.35 -5.05
CA GLY A 305 20.27 -5.37 -6.13
C GLY A 305 19.87 -5.96 -7.48
N LYS A 306 19.12 -7.07 -7.48
CA LYS A 306 18.73 -7.84 -8.67
C LYS A 306 17.46 -7.26 -9.31
N GLY A 307 17.65 -6.50 -10.39
CA GLY A 307 16.56 -6.03 -11.24
C GLY A 307 16.04 -7.10 -12.20
N THR A 308 15.38 -6.67 -13.26
CA THR A 308 14.76 -7.51 -14.29
C THR A 308 15.72 -7.81 -15.45
N PRO A 309 15.41 -8.74 -16.37
CA PRO A 309 16.21 -8.97 -17.57
C PRO A 309 16.51 -7.71 -18.41
N ARG A 310 15.53 -6.83 -18.64
CA ARG A 310 15.75 -5.57 -19.41
C ARG A 310 16.30 -4.43 -18.55
N ARG A 311 16.09 -4.46 -17.23
CA ARG A 311 16.69 -3.51 -16.26
C ARG A 311 17.43 -4.27 -15.15
N PRO A 312 18.67 -4.72 -15.37
CA PRO A 312 19.37 -5.60 -14.43
C PRO A 312 19.64 -5.02 -13.04
N ARG A 313 19.53 -3.69 -12.87
CA ARG A 313 19.68 -3.01 -11.57
C ARG A 313 18.31 -2.84 -10.92
N MET A 314 18.21 -3.23 -9.66
CA MET A 314 16.97 -3.05 -8.90
C MET A 314 16.59 -1.57 -8.81
N PRO A 315 15.34 -1.19 -9.16
CA PRO A 315 14.83 0.15 -8.93
C PRO A 315 14.56 0.40 -7.44
N ASP A 316 14.15 1.61 -7.08
CA ASP A 316 13.49 1.82 -5.79
C ASP A 316 12.17 1.05 -5.77
N VAL A 317 11.91 0.35 -4.66
CA VAL A 317 10.72 -0.49 -4.48
C VAL A 317 10.04 -0.18 -3.16
N TYR A 318 8.81 0.30 -3.25
CA TYR A 318 7.94 0.62 -2.13
C TYR A 318 7.05 -0.59 -1.84
N VAL A 319 7.30 -1.22 -0.69
CA VAL A 319 6.54 -2.38 -0.24
C VAL A 319 5.16 -1.95 0.22
N PHE A 320 4.12 -2.52 -0.39
CA PHE A 320 2.72 -2.29 -0.06
C PHE A 320 2.21 -3.40 0.88
N ALA A 321 1.96 -3.12 2.15
CA ALA A 321 2.20 -1.86 2.87
C ALA A 321 2.96 -2.08 4.19
N LEU A 322 3.29 -0.99 4.88
CA LEU A 322 3.94 -1.08 6.19
C LEU A 322 3.01 -1.71 7.23
N LEU A 323 1.77 -1.24 7.33
CA LEU A 323 0.78 -1.61 8.34
C LEU A 323 -0.51 -2.08 7.67
N ASP A 324 -1.29 -2.91 8.37
CA ASP A 324 -2.69 -3.17 8.03
C ASP A 324 -3.57 -1.91 8.24
N GLU A 325 -4.60 -1.75 7.42
CA GLU A 325 -5.44 -0.55 7.32
C GLU A 325 -6.93 -0.91 7.45
N ASP A 326 -7.43 -0.98 8.68
CA ASP A 326 -8.78 -1.48 9.00
C ASP A 326 -9.93 -0.55 8.55
N ASN A 327 -9.63 0.66 8.10
CA ASN A 327 -10.59 1.63 7.57
C ASN A 327 -10.44 1.86 6.05
N LYS A 328 -9.67 1.01 5.37
CA LYS A 328 -9.56 1.02 3.90
C LYS A 328 -10.84 0.46 3.27
N SER A 329 -11.19 0.95 2.08
CA SER A 329 -12.30 0.38 1.29
C SER A 329 -12.01 -1.08 0.96
N VAL A 330 -13.06 -1.90 0.96
CA VAL A 330 -13.02 -3.33 0.61
C VAL A 330 -13.69 -3.60 -0.74
N ASP A 331 -13.99 -2.55 -1.53
CA ASP A 331 -14.63 -2.71 -2.84
C ASP A 331 -13.85 -3.66 -3.77
N PRO A 332 -12.50 -3.64 -3.81
CA PRO A 332 -11.72 -4.64 -4.55
C PRO A 332 -11.76 -6.04 -3.94
N GLY A 333 -11.97 -6.16 -2.63
CA GLY A 333 -11.99 -7.42 -1.90
C GLY A 333 -11.67 -7.27 -0.41
N ASN A 334 -12.02 -8.28 0.38
CA ASN A 334 -11.76 -8.31 1.83
C ASN A 334 -10.26 -8.25 2.16
N PHE A 335 -9.38 -8.66 1.24
CA PHE A 335 -7.93 -8.65 1.41
C PHE A 335 -7.33 -7.24 1.51
N GLU A 336 -8.06 -6.19 1.09
CA GLU A 336 -7.57 -4.81 1.03
C GLU A 336 -7.09 -4.24 2.37
N ARG A 337 -7.54 -4.81 3.49
CA ARG A 337 -7.16 -4.36 4.84
C ARG A 337 -5.93 -5.07 5.40
N HIS A 338 -5.35 -6.02 4.66
CA HIS A 338 -4.38 -7.00 5.19
C HIS A 338 -3.03 -7.04 4.45
N TRP A 339 -2.68 -5.97 3.75
CA TRP A 339 -1.43 -5.84 2.99
C TRP A 339 -0.18 -5.57 3.84
N GLY A 340 -0.36 -5.26 5.13
CA GLY A 340 0.75 -4.92 6.02
C GLY A 340 1.79 -6.03 6.11
N VAL A 341 3.08 -5.65 6.10
CA VAL A 341 4.18 -6.49 6.60
C VAL A 341 4.10 -6.61 8.13
N PHE A 342 3.62 -5.55 8.78
CA PHE A 342 3.28 -5.51 10.19
C PHE A 342 1.76 -5.42 10.37
N ASN A 343 1.26 -5.90 11.51
CA ASN A 343 -0.11 -5.64 11.94
C ASN A 343 -0.32 -4.14 12.16
N TYR A 344 -1.56 -3.71 12.34
CA TYR A 344 -1.95 -2.32 12.68
C TYR A 344 -1.13 -1.71 13.85
N ASP A 345 -0.66 -2.55 14.78
CA ASP A 345 0.13 -2.15 15.95
C ASP A 345 1.66 -2.17 15.74
N GLY A 346 2.12 -2.49 14.53
CA GLY A 346 3.54 -2.59 14.21
C GLY A 346 4.21 -3.89 14.68
N SER A 347 3.46 -4.91 15.12
CA SER A 347 3.99 -6.25 15.35
C SER A 347 4.19 -7.03 14.03
N PRO A 348 5.27 -7.81 13.85
CA PRO A 348 5.48 -8.60 12.63
C PRO A 348 4.39 -9.64 12.41
N LYS A 349 3.89 -9.75 11.17
CA LYS A 349 2.89 -10.78 10.81
C LYS A 349 3.50 -12.13 10.46
N TYR A 350 4.74 -12.11 9.99
CA TYR A 350 5.53 -13.28 9.63
C TYR A 350 7.02 -12.99 9.82
N PRO A 351 7.86 -14.02 9.97
CA PRO A 351 9.31 -13.85 9.99
C PRO A 351 9.80 -13.39 8.61
N LEU A 352 10.34 -12.18 8.53
CA LEU A 352 10.99 -11.63 7.35
C LEU A 352 12.46 -11.30 7.65
N ARG A 353 13.36 -11.70 6.77
CA ARG A 353 14.80 -11.47 6.88
C ARG A 353 15.23 -10.36 5.92
N LEU A 354 15.90 -9.37 6.49
CA LEU A 354 16.57 -8.28 5.80
C LEU A 354 18.03 -8.67 5.50
N ALA A 355 18.81 -7.75 4.96
CA ALA A 355 20.23 -8.00 4.71
C ALA A 355 20.98 -8.45 5.97
N ASN A 356 22.03 -9.24 5.73
CA ASN A 356 22.85 -9.89 6.76
C ASN A 356 22.05 -10.83 7.68
N GLY A 357 20.87 -11.30 7.25
CA GLY A 357 20.03 -12.24 8.01
C GLY A 357 19.28 -11.61 9.20
N ARG A 358 19.29 -10.28 9.31
CA ARG A 358 18.60 -9.55 10.38
C ARG A 358 17.09 -9.74 10.24
N ALA A 359 16.39 -10.16 11.29
CA ALA A 359 14.93 -10.20 11.29
C ALA A 359 14.34 -8.78 11.40
N ILE A 360 13.15 -8.58 10.84
CA ILE A 360 12.35 -7.41 11.16
C ILE A 360 11.99 -7.37 12.65
N VAL A 361 11.92 -6.16 13.20
CA VAL A 361 11.66 -5.92 14.64
C VAL A 361 10.34 -5.17 14.83
N PRO A 362 9.59 -5.47 15.90
CA PRO A 362 8.30 -4.84 16.17
C PRO A 362 8.45 -3.36 16.55
N ALA A 363 7.34 -2.63 16.44
CA ALA A 363 7.19 -1.31 17.03
C ALA A 363 7.37 -1.36 18.55
N LYS A 364 7.89 -0.27 19.12
CA LYS A 364 8.15 -0.12 20.56
C LYS A 364 7.35 1.05 21.12
N GLY A 365 6.86 0.88 22.35
CA GLY A 365 6.11 1.92 23.06
C GLY A 365 4.64 2.02 22.66
N VAL A 366 4.10 0.98 22.00
CA VAL A 366 2.68 0.92 21.65
C VAL A 366 1.86 0.78 22.93
N ARG A 367 0.87 1.65 23.08
CA ARG A 367 -0.10 1.60 24.17
C ARG A 367 -1.38 0.98 23.62
N TYR A 368 -1.95 0.04 24.36
CA TYR A 368 -3.18 -0.64 23.97
C TYR A 368 -4.31 -0.23 24.89
N LEU A 369 -5.54 -0.36 24.41
CA LEU A 369 -6.72 -0.35 25.26
C LEU A 369 -6.67 -1.52 26.26
N SER A 370 -7.63 -1.55 27.19
CA SER A 370 -7.64 -2.59 28.24
C SER A 370 -7.83 -3.99 27.64
N LYS A 371 -7.31 -5.02 28.32
CA LYS A 371 -7.48 -6.43 27.92
C LYS A 371 -8.89 -6.93 28.18
N GLN A 372 -9.82 -6.45 27.37
CA GLN A 372 -11.24 -6.75 27.45
C GLN A 372 -11.82 -6.90 26.04
N TRP A 373 -12.77 -7.81 25.90
CA TRP A 373 -13.42 -8.14 24.64
C TRP A 373 -14.93 -8.12 24.80
N CYS A 374 -15.63 -7.81 23.72
CA CYS A 374 -17.08 -7.96 23.67
C CYS A 374 -17.44 -9.26 22.96
N VAL A 375 -18.17 -10.16 23.62
CA VAL A 375 -18.50 -11.48 23.09
C VAL A 375 -20.00 -11.76 23.18
N LEU A 376 -20.50 -12.72 22.41
CA LEU A 376 -21.87 -13.21 22.56
C LEU A 376 -22.03 -13.84 23.95
N ARG A 377 -23.06 -13.42 24.68
CA ARG A 377 -23.39 -13.91 26.01
C ARG A 377 -23.49 -15.44 26.07
N PRO A 378 -22.94 -16.11 27.11
CA PRO A 378 -23.03 -17.58 27.24
C PRO A 378 -24.47 -18.12 27.19
N ASP A 379 -25.44 -17.37 27.75
CA ASP A 379 -26.86 -17.70 27.80
C ASP A 379 -27.64 -17.28 26.53
N ALA A 380 -27.06 -16.50 25.63
CA ALA A 380 -27.70 -16.12 24.38
C ALA A 380 -27.59 -17.24 23.32
N SER A 381 -28.70 -17.51 22.62
CA SER A 381 -28.69 -18.44 21.48
C SER A 381 -28.03 -17.81 20.26
N ALA A 382 -27.08 -18.51 19.63
CA ALA A 382 -26.43 -18.10 18.38
C ALA A 382 -27.39 -18.05 17.18
N THR A 383 -28.61 -18.58 17.32
CA THR A 383 -29.68 -18.56 16.30
C THR A 383 -30.76 -17.51 16.59
N ASN A 384 -30.55 -16.63 17.58
CA ASN A 384 -31.50 -15.55 17.86
C ASN A 384 -31.71 -14.67 16.61
N PRO A 385 -32.97 -14.40 16.18
CA PRO A 385 -33.25 -13.60 14.98
C PRO A 385 -32.61 -12.20 14.96
N ALA A 386 -32.32 -11.62 16.12
CA ALA A 386 -31.67 -10.31 16.23
C ALA A 386 -30.17 -10.34 15.92
N ILE A 387 -29.53 -11.52 15.89
CA ILE A 387 -28.08 -11.65 15.67
C ILE A 387 -27.67 -11.15 14.29
N ALA A 388 -28.42 -11.47 13.24
CA ALA A 388 -28.04 -11.07 11.88
C ALA A 388 -27.95 -9.54 11.74
N GLY A 389 -28.92 -8.81 12.29
CA GLY A 389 -28.90 -7.35 12.31
C GLY A 389 -27.78 -6.79 13.20
N ALA A 390 -27.52 -7.41 14.35
CA ALA A 390 -26.45 -6.99 15.26
C ALA A 390 -25.05 -7.17 14.66
N VAL A 391 -24.80 -8.30 13.99
CA VAL A 391 -23.55 -8.57 13.27
C VAL A 391 -23.42 -7.63 12.06
N GLY A 392 -24.49 -7.44 11.29
CA GLY A 392 -24.50 -6.50 10.17
C GLY A 392 -24.11 -5.09 10.60
N TYR A 393 -24.73 -4.58 11.67
CA TYR A 393 -24.39 -3.28 12.26
C TYR A 393 -22.92 -3.24 12.72
N ALA A 394 -22.45 -4.25 13.45
CA ALA A 394 -21.06 -4.29 13.91
C ALA A 394 -20.07 -4.21 12.73
N CYS A 395 -20.31 -4.98 11.67
CA CYS A 395 -19.43 -5.06 10.51
C CYS A 395 -19.57 -3.89 9.52
N GLU A 396 -20.65 -3.11 9.59
CA GLU A 396 -20.78 -1.84 8.86
C GLU A 396 -19.84 -0.77 9.42
N TYR A 397 -19.65 -0.75 10.74
CA TYR A 397 -18.86 0.27 11.45
C TYR A 397 -17.50 -0.22 11.96
N SER A 398 -17.06 -1.43 11.57
CA SER A 398 -15.76 -1.99 11.97
C SER A 398 -15.26 -3.04 10.98
N ASP A 399 -14.05 -3.56 11.21
CA ASP A 399 -13.44 -4.50 10.29
C ASP A 399 -13.75 -5.97 10.57
N CYS A 400 -14.74 -6.52 9.85
CA CYS A 400 -15.08 -7.94 9.89
C CYS A 400 -14.50 -8.77 8.73
N THR A 401 -13.61 -8.22 7.91
CA THR A 401 -13.14 -8.89 6.67
C THR A 401 -12.52 -10.26 6.91
N SER A 402 -11.88 -10.49 8.07
CA SER A 402 -11.32 -11.79 8.46
C SER A 402 -12.35 -12.91 8.66
N LEU A 403 -13.66 -12.60 8.74
CA LEU A 403 -14.74 -13.59 8.81
C LEU A 403 -15.05 -14.25 7.45
N GLY A 404 -14.49 -13.72 6.35
CA GLY A 404 -14.70 -14.26 5.01
C GLY A 404 -14.22 -15.70 4.85
N ALA A 405 -14.79 -16.41 3.87
CA ALA A 405 -14.31 -17.75 3.53
C ALA A 405 -12.82 -17.70 3.12
N GLY A 406 -12.03 -18.68 3.55
CA GLY A 406 -10.59 -18.72 3.29
C GLY A 406 -9.74 -17.77 4.15
N SER A 407 -10.36 -16.94 4.98
CA SER A 407 -9.68 -16.00 5.89
C SER A 407 -9.35 -16.62 7.25
N SER A 408 -8.56 -15.91 8.05
CA SER A 408 -8.02 -16.37 9.34
C SER A 408 -9.10 -16.70 10.39
N CYS A 409 -10.28 -16.08 10.28
CA CYS A 409 -11.47 -16.30 11.11
C CYS A 409 -12.65 -16.90 10.32
N GLY A 410 -12.44 -17.41 9.11
CA GLY A 410 -13.50 -17.95 8.25
C GLY A 410 -14.13 -19.26 8.75
N ASN A 411 -13.43 -19.98 9.64
CA ASN A 411 -13.85 -21.28 10.19
C ASN A 411 -14.35 -21.19 11.65
N LEU A 412 -14.66 -19.99 12.14
CA LEU A 412 -15.26 -19.82 13.46
C LEU A 412 -16.64 -20.51 13.51
N ASP A 413 -16.99 -21.11 14.66
CA ASP A 413 -18.37 -21.51 14.89
C ASP A 413 -19.31 -20.29 14.99
N ALA A 414 -20.62 -20.52 14.99
CA ALA A 414 -21.60 -19.43 14.99
C ALA A 414 -21.43 -18.47 16.19
N ARG A 415 -21.07 -18.98 17.38
CA ARG A 415 -20.90 -18.16 18.58
C ARG A 415 -19.64 -17.32 18.49
N ALA A 416 -18.53 -17.92 18.09
CA ALA A 416 -17.26 -17.23 17.94
C ALA A 416 -17.34 -16.20 16.81
N ASN A 417 -18.02 -16.50 15.70
CA ASN A 417 -18.24 -15.58 14.59
C ASN A 417 -18.97 -14.30 15.04
N VAL A 418 -20.10 -14.46 15.76
CA VAL A 418 -20.84 -13.31 16.32
C VAL A 418 -20.00 -12.54 17.32
N SER A 419 -19.27 -13.26 18.17
CA SER A 419 -18.37 -12.63 19.15
C SER A 419 -17.26 -11.83 18.49
N TYR A 420 -16.73 -12.29 17.36
CA TYR A 420 -15.70 -11.57 16.61
C TYR A 420 -16.26 -10.24 16.11
N ALA A 421 -17.41 -10.25 15.44
CA ALA A 421 -18.06 -9.03 14.97
C ALA A 421 -18.32 -8.04 16.12
N PHE A 422 -18.87 -8.52 17.25
CA PHE A 422 -19.10 -7.70 18.43
C PHE A 422 -17.81 -7.09 18.99
N ASN A 423 -16.72 -7.87 19.03
CA ASN A 423 -15.43 -7.35 19.47
C ASN A 423 -14.88 -6.30 18.50
N GLN A 424 -14.93 -6.53 17.18
CA GLN A 424 -14.42 -5.57 16.20
C GLN A 424 -15.08 -4.20 16.38
N PHE A 425 -16.41 -4.16 16.54
CA PHE A 425 -17.12 -2.92 16.82
C PHE A 425 -16.78 -2.32 18.20
N PHE A 426 -16.72 -3.15 19.24
CA PHE A 426 -16.35 -2.70 20.58
C PHE A 426 -14.97 -2.05 20.63
N GLN A 427 -13.99 -2.61 19.93
CA GLN A 427 -12.64 -2.05 19.86
C GLN A 427 -12.60 -0.78 18.99
N ALA A 428 -13.28 -0.77 17.84
CA ALA A 428 -13.45 0.41 17.00
C ALA A 428 -14.07 1.59 17.78
N ALA A 429 -14.98 1.28 18.71
CA ALA A 429 -15.63 2.25 19.58
C ALA A 429 -14.86 2.56 20.89
N ASN A 430 -13.54 2.35 20.94
CA ASN A 430 -12.69 2.64 22.11
C ASN A 430 -13.14 1.91 23.39
N GLN A 431 -13.67 0.70 23.27
CA GLN A 431 -14.18 -0.08 24.40
C GLN A 431 -15.24 0.64 25.25
N GLN A 432 -15.98 1.59 24.65
CA GLN A 432 -17.10 2.24 25.34
C GLN A 432 -18.11 1.18 25.79
N LYS A 433 -18.56 1.25 27.05
CA LYS A 433 -19.49 0.25 27.62
C LYS A 433 -20.75 0.06 26.79
N ALA A 434 -21.28 1.14 26.20
CA ALA A 434 -22.45 1.10 25.33
C ALA A 434 -22.21 0.36 24.00
N ALA A 435 -20.96 0.30 23.53
CA ALA A 435 -20.60 -0.41 22.30
C ALA A 435 -20.60 -1.94 22.48
N CYS A 436 -20.64 -2.44 23.72
CA CYS A 436 -20.89 -3.85 24.00
C CYS A 436 -22.33 -4.10 24.50
N ASN A 437 -23.32 -3.49 23.83
CA ASN A 437 -24.73 -3.65 24.17
C ASN A 437 -25.60 -3.92 22.92
N PHE A 438 -25.43 -5.09 22.34
CA PHE A 438 -26.23 -5.56 21.19
C PHE A 438 -27.59 -6.10 21.65
N ASN A 439 -28.47 -5.24 22.17
CA ASN A 439 -29.78 -5.62 22.72
C ASN A 439 -29.70 -6.72 23.78
N ASN A 440 -28.79 -6.56 24.75
CA ASN A 440 -28.48 -7.57 25.78
C ASN A 440 -27.99 -8.92 25.25
N LEU A 441 -27.57 -9.05 23.98
CA LEU A 441 -26.97 -10.29 23.46
C LEU A 441 -25.47 -10.41 23.77
N SER A 442 -24.82 -9.32 24.16
CA SER A 442 -23.37 -9.24 24.36
C SER A 442 -22.97 -9.06 25.82
N VAL A 443 -21.72 -9.41 26.13
CA VAL A 443 -21.11 -9.19 27.43
C VAL A 443 -19.62 -8.90 27.28
N ILE A 444 -19.09 -8.03 28.15
CA ILE A 444 -17.65 -7.78 28.24
C ILE A 444 -17.00 -8.92 29.03
N THR A 445 -15.92 -9.48 28.48
CA THR A 445 -15.10 -10.50 29.12
C THR A 445 -13.64 -10.04 29.21
N THR A 446 -12.91 -10.61 30.16
CA THR A 446 -11.44 -10.46 30.30
C THR A 446 -10.68 -11.71 29.87
N THR A 447 -11.40 -12.74 29.43
CA THR A 447 -10.83 -13.96 28.85
C THR A 447 -10.68 -13.76 27.35
N ASP A 448 -9.46 -13.92 26.83
CA ASP A 448 -9.15 -13.82 25.40
C ASP A 448 -9.93 -14.90 24.60
N PRO A 449 -10.85 -14.51 23.71
CA PRO A 449 -11.65 -15.44 22.91
C PRO A 449 -10.95 -15.89 21.62
N SER A 450 -9.69 -15.50 21.39
CA SER A 450 -8.92 -15.89 20.21
C SER A 450 -8.76 -17.42 20.10
N GLN A 451 -8.84 -17.95 18.88
CA GLN A 451 -8.70 -19.38 18.61
C GLN A 451 -7.90 -19.66 17.35
N GLY A 452 -6.93 -20.58 17.44
CA GLY A 452 -6.06 -20.95 16.32
C GLY A 452 -5.37 -19.73 15.70
N THR A 453 -5.62 -19.50 14.42
CA THR A 453 -5.13 -18.36 13.65
C THR A 453 -5.98 -17.10 13.80
N CYS A 454 -7.23 -17.22 14.27
CA CYS A 454 -8.13 -16.10 14.45
C CYS A 454 -7.80 -15.33 15.72
N ARG A 455 -7.47 -14.04 15.58
CA ARG A 455 -7.08 -13.16 16.70
C ARG A 455 -8.13 -12.10 16.95
N PHE A 456 -8.66 -12.07 18.16
CA PHE A 456 -9.54 -11.00 18.63
C PHE A 456 -8.67 -9.85 19.15
N LYS A 457 -8.45 -8.87 18.27
CA LYS A 457 -7.51 -7.78 18.51
C LYS A 457 -7.99 -6.86 19.64
N ILE A 458 -7.04 -6.14 20.25
CA ILE A 458 -7.28 -5.03 21.18
C ILE A 458 -6.69 -3.79 20.54
N MET A 459 -7.49 -2.76 20.28
CA MET A 459 -7.00 -1.60 19.52
C MET A 459 -5.98 -0.77 20.30
N ILE A 460 -5.18 0.00 19.56
CA ILE A 460 -4.19 0.94 20.11
C ILE A 460 -4.93 2.02 20.90
N ASP A 461 -4.43 2.36 22.09
CA ASP A 461 -4.89 3.53 22.81
C ASP A 461 -4.25 4.78 22.19
N THR A 462 -5.05 5.51 21.41
CA THR A 462 -4.63 6.77 20.76
C THR A 462 -4.71 7.98 21.68
N GLY A 463 -5.08 7.80 22.96
CA GLY A 463 -5.25 8.89 23.93
C GLY A 463 -6.49 9.76 23.68
N ARG A 464 -7.30 9.46 22.65
CA ARG A 464 -8.56 10.13 22.34
C ARG A 464 -9.69 9.59 23.22
N HIS A 465 -9.59 9.78 24.52
CA HIS A 465 -10.60 9.33 25.50
C HIS A 465 -11.83 10.24 25.60
N GLU A 466 -11.93 11.28 24.78
CA GLU A 466 -13.06 12.22 24.81
C GLU A 466 -13.70 12.38 23.43
N LEU A 467 -14.64 11.49 23.11
CA LEU A 467 -15.85 11.96 22.44
C LEU A 467 -16.76 12.48 23.54
N THR A 468 -16.79 13.80 23.66
CA THR A 468 -17.64 14.58 24.56
C THR A 468 -19.01 13.94 24.77
N GLY A 469 -19.35 13.70 26.03
CA GLY A 469 -20.68 13.26 26.43
C GLY A 469 -21.76 14.21 25.93
N LYS A 470 -22.52 13.76 24.94
CA LYS A 470 -23.93 14.10 24.79
C LYS A 470 -24.69 12.81 24.59
N SER A 471 -25.48 12.44 25.59
CA SER A 471 -26.52 11.42 25.47
C SER A 471 -27.36 11.69 24.22
N PRO A 472 -27.76 10.68 23.44
CA PRO A 472 -28.83 10.86 22.48
C PRO A 472 -30.13 11.03 23.28
N SER A 473 -30.57 12.28 23.43
CA SER A 473 -31.92 12.59 23.89
C SER A 473 -32.91 12.00 22.89
N ALA A 474 -33.95 11.38 23.46
CA ALA A 474 -35.15 10.81 22.85
C ALA A 474 -35.49 11.24 21.41
N ALA A 475 -35.84 10.24 20.59
CA ALA A 475 -36.43 10.40 19.26
C ALA A 475 -37.63 11.37 19.26
N PRO A 476 -37.72 12.32 18.31
CA PRO A 476 -38.97 13.00 18.04
C PRO A 476 -39.87 12.11 17.19
N ARG A 477 -41.14 12.02 17.61
CA ARG A 477 -42.22 11.37 16.86
C ARG A 477 -42.40 12.07 15.50
N VAL A 478 -42.37 11.27 14.43
CA VAL A 478 -42.74 11.70 13.07
C VAL A 478 -44.25 11.89 13.01
N ALA A 479 -44.70 13.11 12.71
CA ALA A 479 -46.03 13.37 12.18
C ALA A 479 -45.96 13.25 10.65
N LEU A 480 -46.82 12.40 10.08
CA LEU A 480 -47.01 12.26 8.64
C LEU A 480 -47.50 13.57 8.02
N ALA A 481 -46.85 14.00 6.95
CA ALA A 481 -47.50 14.74 5.87
C ALA A 481 -46.85 14.35 4.54
N SER A 482 -47.71 13.93 3.62
CA SER A 482 -47.48 13.31 2.32
C SER A 482 -47.06 14.30 1.23
N SER A 483 -46.10 13.92 0.37
CA SER A 483 -46.13 14.23 -1.07
C SER A 483 -45.11 13.41 -1.88
N SER A 484 -45.65 12.46 -2.66
CA SER A 484 -45.23 12.00 -4.00
C SER A 484 -43.74 11.72 -4.31
N SER A 485 -43.39 10.45 -4.09
CA SER A 485 -42.64 9.53 -4.98
C SER A 485 -41.97 10.08 -6.25
N SER A 486 -40.65 9.90 -6.32
CA SER A 486 -39.93 9.51 -7.55
C SER A 486 -38.79 8.59 -7.14
N TRP A 487 -38.85 7.35 -7.62
CA TRP A 487 -38.08 6.22 -7.13
C TRP A 487 -36.61 6.28 -7.57
N SER A 488 -35.73 5.93 -6.64
CA SER A 488 -34.38 5.46 -6.92
C SER A 488 -34.47 4.16 -7.71
N ALA A 489 -33.97 4.14 -8.94
CA ALA A 489 -33.63 2.89 -9.61
C ALA A 489 -32.22 2.49 -9.17
N VAL A 490 -32.15 1.57 -8.20
CA VAL A 490 -31.02 0.69 -7.99
C VAL A 490 -30.92 -0.18 -9.24
N LEU A 491 -29.92 0.04 -10.09
CA LEU A 491 -29.63 -0.87 -11.18
C LEU A 491 -28.68 -1.96 -10.65
N LEU A 492 -29.27 -3.11 -10.33
CA LEU A 492 -28.57 -4.39 -10.43
C LEU A 492 -28.07 -4.56 -11.87
N LEU A 493 -26.78 -4.78 -12.03
CA LEU A 493 -26.22 -5.45 -13.21
C LEU A 493 -25.41 -6.64 -12.73
N ALA A 494 -26.11 -7.77 -12.57
CA ALA A 494 -25.51 -9.07 -12.77
C ALA A 494 -25.26 -9.23 -14.27
N LEU A 495 -24.03 -9.50 -14.67
CA LEU A 495 -23.71 -9.94 -16.04
C LEU A 495 -22.71 -11.08 -15.96
N VAL A 496 -23.24 -12.28 -16.19
CA VAL A 496 -22.50 -13.40 -16.75
C VAL A 496 -22.07 -12.99 -18.16
N GLY A 497 -20.76 -12.89 -18.38
CA GLY A 497 -20.15 -12.73 -19.70
C GLY A 497 -19.11 -13.83 -19.90
N LEU A 498 -19.53 -14.93 -20.53
CA LEU A 498 -18.64 -15.92 -21.12
C LEU A 498 -18.02 -15.34 -22.40
N THR A 499 -16.75 -15.71 -22.66
CA THR A 499 -15.94 -15.50 -23.90
C THR A 499 -15.36 -14.08 -24.05
N THR A 500 -14.05 -13.86 -24.24
CA THR A 500 -13.02 -14.61 -24.99
C THR A 500 -11.63 -14.54 -24.33
N LEU A 501 -10.89 -15.65 -24.41
CA LEU A 501 -9.45 -15.77 -24.14
C LEU A 501 -8.62 -14.63 -24.78
N VAL A 502 -7.80 -13.92 -23.99
CA VAL A 502 -6.38 -13.57 -24.26
C VAL A 502 -5.74 -13.28 -22.89
N ALA A 503 -4.53 -13.80 -22.70
CA ALA A 503 -3.72 -13.80 -21.47
C ALA A 503 -3.44 -12.41 -20.86
N TRP A 504 -3.66 -12.22 -19.56
CA TRP A 504 -2.67 -12.34 -18.46
C TRP A 504 -3.32 -12.06 -17.11
#